data_AF-A0A6L9Y3E4-F1
#
_entry.id   AF-A0A6L9Y3E4-F1
#
_cell.length_a   1.000
_cell.length_b   1.000
_cell.length_c   1.000
_cell.angle_alpha   90.00
_cell.angle_beta   90.00
_cell.angle_gamma   90.00
#
_symmetry.space_group_name_H-M   'P 1'
#
loop_
_entity.id
_entity.type
_entity.pdbx_description
1 polymer ?
#
loop_
_entity_poly.entity_id
_entity_poly.type
_entity_poly.pdbx_seq_one_letter_code
_entity_poly.pdbx_strand_id
1 'polypeptide(L)'
;MIIPLSALQHYAFCPRQCALIHLEQLWEENFLTAQGRLLHERVDSAELEVRKGIRFERSVHVLSEKLGIGGVLDLVECELSTGLLKPVEYKRGKPKPEPFDEIQLCAQALCLEEMRGTVIEEGALWYMQTRHRVSVIFSETLRQKTLTVIHQVRKLLSGNKTPQPEYSKRCKACSLIEVCQPQLLVKDKSKKYVMSLFD
;
A
#
# COMPACT_ATOMS: atom_id res chain seq x y z
N MET A 1 -8.32 -16.22 -0.71
CA MET A 1 -7.81 -15.15 0.18
C MET A 1 -7.72 -13.87 -0.63
N ILE A 2 -8.38 -12.80 -0.17
CA ILE A 2 -8.25 -11.46 -0.74
C ILE A 2 -7.14 -10.73 0.01
N ILE A 3 -6.20 -10.15 -0.75
CA ILE A 3 -5.07 -9.40 -0.21
C ILE A 3 -5.44 -7.91 -0.16
N PRO A 4 -5.32 -7.22 0.98
CA PRO A 4 -5.52 -5.78 1.06
C PRO A 4 -4.55 -5.03 0.15
N LEU A 5 -5.01 -4.02 -0.59
CA LEU A 5 -4.16 -3.21 -1.48
C LEU A 5 -2.96 -2.59 -0.75
N SER A 6 -3.15 -2.15 0.51
CA SER A 6 -2.07 -1.61 1.35
C SER A 6 -0.96 -2.62 1.64
N ALA A 7 -1.26 -3.93 1.65
CA ALA A 7 -0.26 -4.98 1.85
C ALA A 7 0.81 -4.98 0.75
N LEU A 8 0.45 -4.59 -0.48
CA LEU A 8 1.39 -4.52 -1.59
C LEU A 8 2.45 -3.43 -1.36
N GLN A 9 2.04 -2.26 -0.89
CA GLN A 9 2.95 -1.16 -0.52
C GLN A 9 3.82 -1.54 0.68
N HIS A 10 3.24 -2.19 1.69
CA HIS A 10 3.99 -2.65 2.87
C HIS A 10 5.04 -3.70 2.48
N TYR A 11 4.70 -4.66 1.62
CA TYR A 11 5.63 -5.67 1.16
C TYR A 11 6.75 -5.07 0.31
N ALA A 12 6.40 -4.20 -0.64
CA ALA A 12 7.36 -3.50 -1.47
C ALA A 12 8.35 -2.69 -0.63
N PHE A 13 7.86 -2.04 0.45
CA PHE A 13 8.71 -1.36 1.42
C PHE A 13 9.58 -2.34 2.22
N CYS A 14 8.99 -3.36 2.84
CA CYS A 14 9.69 -4.40 3.58
C CYS A 14 8.80 -5.64 3.81
N PRO A 15 9.23 -6.86 3.38
CA PRO A 15 8.46 -8.09 3.61
C PRO A 15 8.13 -8.34 5.09
N ARG A 16 9.07 -8.02 6.01
CA ARG A 16 8.82 -8.13 7.45
C ARG A 16 7.77 -7.13 7.91
N GLN A 17 7.78 -5.88 7.43
CA GLN A 17 6.74 -4.91 7.76
C GLN A 17 5.36 -5.41 7.31
N CYS A 18 5.27 -5.97 6.10
CA CYS A 18 4.03 -6.59 5.62
C CYS A 18 3.55 -7.70 6.55
N ALA A 19 4.44 -8.60 6.97
CA ALA A 19 4.09 -9.69 7.89
C ALA A 19 3.65 -9.18 9.27
N LEU A 20 4.39 -8.23 9.87
CA LEU A 20 4.02 -7.66 11.17
C LEU A 20 2.61 -7.04 11.13
N ILE A 21 2.27 -6.31 10.05
CA ILE A 21 0.95 -5.67 9.90
C ILE A 21 -0.15 -6.70 9.59
N HIS A 22 0.06 -7.53 8.58
CA HIS A 22 -1.02 -8.34 7.97
C HIS A 22 -1.08 -9.78 8.48
N LEU A 23 0.00 -10.32 9.06
CA LEU A 23 -0.01 -11.64 9.71
C LEU A 23 -0.12 -11.53 11.23
N GLU A 24 0.79 -10.78 11.85
CA GLU A 24 0.87 -10.69 13.31
C GLU A 24 -0.13 -9.69 13.89
N GLN A 25 -0.82 -8.92 13.04
CA GLN A 25 -1.76 -7.88 13.46
C GLN A 25 -1.12 -6.93 14.49
N LEU A 26 0.16 -6.61 14.30
CA LEU A 26 0.88 -5.62 15.08
C LEU A 26 0.56 -4.24 14.49
N TRP A 27 -0.54 -3.69 14.98
CA TRP A 27 -1.00 -2.34 14.72
C TRP A 27 -0.64 -1.48 15.92
N GLU A 28 0.24 -0.50 15.77
CA GLU A 28 0.14 0.65 16.67
C GLU A 28 -1.18 1.36 16.33
N GLU A 29 -2.20 1.17 17.16
CA GLU A 29 -3.53 1.78 17.05
C GLU A 29 -3.49 3.31 16.81
N ASN A 30 -2.39 3.96 17.17
CA ASN A 30 -2.21 5.40 17.06
C ASN A 30 -1.97 5.93 15.63
N PHE A 31 -1.39 5.14 14.70
CA PHE A 31 -0.92 5.73 13.45
C PHE A 31 -1.98 5.73 12.33
N LEU A 32 -2.67 4.62 12.04
CA LEU A 32 -3.64 4.58 10.94
C LEU A 32 -5.00 5.18 11.32
N THR A 33 -5.43 5.02 12.57
CA THR A 33 -6.77 5.41 13.03
C THR A 33 -6.93 6.92 13.18
N ALA A 34 -5.86 7.65 13.54
CA ALA A 34 -5.89 9.12 13.63
C ALA A 34 -5.42 9.80 12.35
N GLN A 35 -4.45 9.21 11.65
CA GLN A 35 -3.79 9.84 10.49
C GLN A 35 -4.49 9.54 9.17
N GLY A 36 -5.10 8.36 9.03
CA GLY A 36 -6.01 8.04 7.94
C GLY A 36 -7.30 8.84 8.09
N ARG A 37 -7.93 8.84 9.29
CA ARG A 37 -9.21 9.54 9.51
C ARG A 37 -9.18 11.02 9.14
N LEU A 38 -8.18 11.80 9.56
CA LEU A 38 -8.13 13.23 9.20
C LEU A 38 -7.88 13.48 7.69
N LEU A 39 -7.21 12.56 7.01
CA LEU A 39 -6.98 12.65 5.56
C LEU A 39 -8.24 12.24 4.78
N HIS A 40 -8.90 11.17 5.23
CA HIS A 40 -10.13 10.66 4.66
C HIS A 40 -11.33 11.53 5.02
N GLU A 41 -11.41 12.21 6.15
CA GLU A 41 -12.53 13.08 6.51
C GLU A 41 -12.75 14.22 5.51
N ARG A 42 -11.68 14.69 4.84
CA ARG A 42 -11.78 15.68 3.76
C ARG A 42 -12.18 15.09 2.41
N VAL A 43 -12.01 13.78 2.26
CA VAL A 43 -12.40 12.97 1.11
C VAL A 43 -13.82 12.38 1.34
N ASP A 44 -14.23 12.16 2.58
CA ASP A 44 -15.50 11.57 2.95
C ASP A 44 -16.63 12.61 3.04
N SER A 45 -16.38 13.87 2.63
CA SER A 45 -17.48 14.77 2.30
C SER A 45 -18.18 14.21 1.06
N ALA A 46 -19.21 13.39 1.30
CA ALA A 46 -19.97 12.61 0.33
C ALA A 46 -20.75 13.45 -0.71
N GLU A 47 -20.45 14.74 -0.82
CA GLU A 47 -21.00 15.58 -1.88
C GLU A 47 -20.36 15.19 -3.21
N LEU A 48 -21.22 14.79 -4.15
CA LEU A 48 -20.85 14.59 -5.54
C LEU A 48 -20.29 15.90 -6.09
N GLU A 49 -18.97 15.95 -6.22
CA GLU A 49 -18.27 17.09 -6.76
C GLU A 49 -18.05 16.85 -8.26
N VAL A 50 -18.56 17.76 -9.08
CA VAL A 50 -18.23 17.85 -10.50
C VAL A 50 -17.59 19.19 -10.75
N ARG A 51 -16.36 19.21 -11.27
CA ARG A 51 -15.66 20.44 -11.64
C ARG A 51 -14.99 20.27 -12.99
N LYS A 52 -15.18 21.25 -13.87
CA LYS A 52 -14.55 21.29 -15.21
C LYS A 52 -14.74 19.99 -16.02
N GLY A 53 -15.89 19.35 -15.92
CA GLY A 53 -16.18 18.09 -16.64
C GLY A 53 -15.62 16.81 -16.01
N ILE A 54 -14.99 16.90 -14.83
CA ILE A 54 -14.50 15.75 -14.06
C ILE A 54 -15.42 15.53 -12.87
N ARG A 55 -15.93 14.30 -12.74
CA ARG A 55 -16.63 13.83 -11.54
C ARG A 55 -15.63 13.18 -10.59
N PHE A 56 -15.72 13.52 -9.31
CA PHE A 56 -14.84 13.01 -8.26
C PHE A 56 -15.60 11.96 -7.43
N GLU A 57 -15.21 10.69 -7.55
CA GLU A 57 -15.77 9.60 -6.76
C GLU A 57 -14.81 9.25 -5.63
N ARG A 58 -15.30 9.30 -4.39
CA ARG A 58 -14.46 9.17 -3.19
C ARG A 58 -14.77 7.89 -2.43
N SER A 59 -13.78 7.35 -1.72
CA SER A 59 -13.91 6.12 -0.94
C SER A 59 -14.49 4.96 -1.76
N VAL A 60 -13.91 4.76 -2.96
CA VAL A 60 -14.39 3.79 -3.94
C VAL A 60 -13.90 2.39 -3.56
N HIS A 61 -14.82 1.49 -3.23
CA HIS A 61 -14.53 0.09 -2.98
C HIS A 61 -14.18 -0.62 -4.28
N VAL A 62 -13.08 -1.36 -4.29
CA VAL A 62 -12.64 -2.15 -5.44
C VAL A 62 -12.23 -3.57 -5.06
N LEU A 63 -12.44 -4.48 -6.00
CA LEU A 63 -12.08 -5.89 -5.89
C LEU A 63 -11.66 -6.41 -7.26
N SER A 64 -10.53 -7.10 -7.31
CA SER A 64 -10.16 -7.97 -8.42
C SER A 64 -10.22 -9.41 -7.92
N GLU A 65 -11.17 -10.18 -8.43
CA GLU A 65 -11.29 -11.61 -8.12
C GLU A 65 -10.18 -12.38 -8.80
N LYS A 66 -9.86 -12.01 -10.05
CA LYS A 66 -8.78 -12.64 -10.83
C LYS A 66 -7.42 -12.52 -10.15
N LEU A 67 -7.10 -11.34 -9.62
CA LEU A 67 -5.83 -11.10 -8.92
C LEU A 67 -5.93 -11.37 -7.43
N GLY A 68 -7.13 -11.58 -6.87
CA GLY A 68 -7.38 -11.83 -5.46
C GLY A 68 -6.92 -10.69 -4.56
N ILE A 69 -7.17 -9.45 -4.95
CA ILE A 69 -6.79 -8.23 -4.22
C ILE A 69 -7.99 -7.28 -4.10
N GLY A 70 -8.05 -6.48 -3.05
CA GLY A 70 -9.16 -5.54 -2.85
C GLY A 70 -8.89 -4.51 -1.77
N GLY A 71 -9.73 -3.48 -1.73
CA GLY A 71 -9.63 -2.39 -0.76
C GLY A 71 -10.47 -1.19 -1.14
N VAL A 72 -10.10 -0.04 -0.59
CA VAL A 72 -10.76 1.25 -0.83
C VAL A 72 -9.75 2.20 -1.47
N LEU A 73 -10.16 2.88 -2.54
CA LEU A 73 -9.42 3.98 -3.14
C LEU A 73 -9.88 5.29 -2.51
N ASP A 74 -8.95 6.21 -2.30
CA ASP A 74 -9.28 7.54 -1.79
C ASP A 74 -10.18 8.30 -2.78
N LEU A 75 -9.76 8.35 -4.05
CA LEU A 75 -10.43 9.14 -5.07
C LEU A 75 -10.25 8.51 -6.46
N VAL A 76 -11.30 8.60 -7.27
CA VAL A 76 -11.28 8.32 -8.71
C VAL A 76 -11.80 9.56 -9.43
N GLU A 77 -10.95 10.15 -10.28
CA GLU A 77 -11.35 11.17 -11.23
C GLU A 77 -11.99 10.48 -12.44
N CYS A 78 -13.23 10.83 -12.75
CA CYS A 78 -13.99 10.30 -13.88
C CYS A 78 -14.23 11.42 -14.89
N GLU A 79 -13.59 11.36 -16.05
CA GLU A 79 -13.80 12.33 -17.13
C GLU A 79 -15.14 12.05 -17.82
N LEU A 80 -16.09 13.00 -17.76
CA LEU A 80 -17.45 12.77 -18.23
C LEU A 80 -17.58 12.71 -19.76
N SER A 81 -16.67 13.34 -20.49
CA SER A 81 -16.69 13.37 -21.96
C SER A 81 -16.16 12.07 -22.58
N THR A 82 -15.17 11.44 -21.97
CA THR A 82 -14.47 10.26 -22.52
C THR A 82 -14.76 8.98 -21.74
N GLY A 83 -15.20 9.09 -20.48
CA GLY A 83 -15.30 7.97 -19.55
C GLY A 83 -13.97 7.51 -18.96
N LEU A 84 -12.87 8.24 -19.19
CA LEU A 84 -11.56 7.90 -18.65
C LEU A 84 -11.57 7.98 -17.12
N LEU A 85 -10.99 6.95 -16.49
CA LEU A 85 -10.86 6.85 -15.04
C LEU A 85 -9.41 7.08 -14.65
N LYS A 86 -9.19 7.87 -13.59
CA LYS A 86 -7.86 8.12 -13.04
C LYS A 86 -7.88 7.97 -11.52
N PRO A 87 -7.33 6.88 -10.97
CA PRO A 87 -7.23 6.72 -9.52
C PRO A 87 -6.24 7.73 -8.95
N VAL A 88 -6.58 8.30 -7.80
CA VAL A 88 -5.77 9.27 -7.06
C VAL A 88 -5.63 8.78 -5.63
N GLU A 89 -4.39 8.49 -5.22
CA GLU A 89 -4.04 8.04 -3.88
C GLU A 89 -3.36 9.18 -3.11
N TYR A 90 -3.86 9.46 -1.91
CA TYR A 90 -3.34 10.49 -1.04
C TYR A 90 -2.31 9.92 -0.08
N LYS A 91 -1.13 10.54 -0.06
CA LYS A 91 -0.05 10.18 0.85
C LYS A 91 0.26 11.36 1.76
N ARG A 92 0.38 11.13 3.07
CA ARG A 92 0.77 12.19 4.01
C ARG A 92 2.22 12.64 3.76
N GLY A 93 3.12 11.70 3.51
CA GLY A 93 4.56 11.90 3.47
C GLY A 93 5.07 12.66 2.25
N LYS A 94 6.37 12.54 1.99
CA LYS A 94 7.02 12.98 0.75
C LYS A 94 7.19 11.80 -0.21
N PRO A 95 7.41 12.04 -1.51
CA PRO A 95 7.79 11.00 -2.46
C PRO A 95 8.93 10.13 -1.93
N LYS A 96 8.78 8.82 -2.08
CA LYS A 96 9.80 7.84 -1.68
C LYS A 96 10.75 7.59 -2.86
N PRO A 97 12.04 7.24 -2.60
CA PRO A 97 13.01 7.00 -3.68
C PRO A 97 12.68 5.77 -4.53
N GLU A 98 12.03 4.79 -3.92
CA GLU A 98 11.62 3.54 -4.55
C GLU A 98 10.10 3.54 -4.76
N PRO A 99 9.60 2.86 -5.81
CA PRO A 99 8.23 3.03 -6.27
C PRO A 99 7.22 2.18 -5.46
N PHE A 100 7.20 2.33 -4.14
CA PHE A 100 6.34 1.55 -3.25
C PHE A 100 4.88 1.97 -3.35
N ASP A 101 4.64 3.27 -3.45
CA ASP A 101 3.30 3.84 -3.46
C ASP A 101 2.64 3.65 -4.84
N GLU A 102 3.45 3.67 -5.90
CA GLU A 102 3.09 3.40 -7.29
C GLU A 102 2.62 1.97 -7.50
N ILE A 103 3.17 0.99 -6.77
CA ILE A 103 2.74 -0.40 -6.83
C ILE A 103 1.30 -0.54 -6.30
N GLN A 104 0.97 0.11 -5.18
CA GLN A 104 -0.39 0.11 -4.65
C GLN A 104 -1.35 0.83 -5.60
N LEU A 105 -0.95 1.99 -6.12
CA LEU A 105 -1.77 2.76 -7.07
C LEU A 105 -2.01 1.99 -8.39
N CYS A 106 -0.99 1.29 -8.90
CA CYS A 106 -1.15 0.42 -10.07
C CYS A 106 -2.10 -0.74 -9.77
N ALA A 107 -2.02 -1.34 -8.58
CA ALA A 107 -2.95 -2.40 -8.18
C ALA A 107 -4.40 -1.91 -8.07
N GLN A 108 -4.62 -0.69 -7.59
CA GLN A 108 -5.93 -0.04 -7.59
C GLN A 108 -6.49 0.11 -9.02
N ALA A 109 -5.64 0.55 -9.96
CA ALA A 109 -6.01 0.63 -11.37
C ALA A 109 -6.40 -0.74 -11.93
N LEU A 110 -5.61 -1.79 -11.68
CA LEU A 110 -5.92 -3.16 -12.11
C LEU A 110 -7.30 -3.63 -11.60
N CYS A 111 -7.67 -3.30 -10.36
CA CYS A 111 -9.01 -3.62 -9.84
C CYS A 111 -10.10 -2.84 -10.59
N LEU A 112 -9.91 -1.54 -10.80
CA LEU A 112 -10.87 -0.72 -11.56
C LEU A 112 -11.03 -1.22 -13.00
N GLU A 113 -9.94 -1.60 -13.66
CA GLU A 113 -9.96 -2.16 -15.02
C GLU A 113 -10.83 -3.42 -15.08
N GLU A 114 -10.67 -4.36 -14.14
CA GLU A 114 -11.48 -5.57 -14.06
C GLU A 114 -12.96 -5.26 -13.81
N MET A 115 -13.25 -4.34 -12.89
CA MET A 115 -14.63 -3.99 -12.52
C MET A 115 -15.37 -3.19 -13.58
N ARG A 116 -14.66 -2.38 -14.36
CA ARG A 116 -15.24 -1.43 -15.32
C ARG A 116 -15.06 -1.86 -16.77
N GLY A 117 -14.29 -2.92 -17.03
CA GLY A 117 -14.01 -3.40 -18.38
C GLY A 117 -13.28 -2.37 -19.24
N THR A 118 -12.40 -1.57 -18.64
CA THR A 118 -11.64 -0.51 -19.31
C THR A 118 -10.14 -0.65 -19.04
N VAL A 119 -9.32 0.10 -19.78
CA VAL A 119 -7.89 0.22 -19.54
C VAL A 119 -7.63 1.59 -18.92
N ILE A 120 -6.81 1.62 -17.87
CA ILE A 120 -6.38 2.83 -17.18
C ILE A 120 -4.88 2.99 -17.42
N GLU A 121 -4.50 4.06 -18.10
CA GLU A 121 -3.10 4.27 -18.50
C GLU A 121 -2.28 5.01 -17.43
N GLU A 122 -2.93 5.81 -16.59
CA GLU A 122 -2.26 6.59 -15.54
C GLU A 122 -3.14 6.83 -14.32
N GLY A 123 -2.47 7.12 -13.20
CA GLY A 123 -3.06 7.58 -11.94
C GLY A 123 -2.27 8.75 -11.38
N ALA A 124 -2.62 9.19 -10.18
CA ALA A 124 -1.84 10.21 -9.48
C ALA A 124 -1.61 9.89 -8.01
N LEU A 125 -0.42 10.25 -7.51
CA LEU A 125 -0.12 10.31 -6.09
C LEU A 125 -0.19 11.77 -5.64
N TRP A 126 -0.97 12.03 -4.58
CA TRP A 126 -1.03 13.35 -3.97
C TRP A 126 -0.32 13.37 -2.61
N TYR A 127 0.85 14.01 -2.55
CA TYR A 127 1.63 14.12 -1.32
C TYR A 127 1.25 15.38 -0.54
N MET A 128 0.59 15.22 0.61
CA MET A 128 0.03 16.32 1.41
C MET A 128 1.10 17.23 2.03
N GLN A 129 2.19 16.68 2.57
CA GLN A 129 3.26 17.47 3.18
C GLN A 129 3.92 18.44 2.20
N THR A 130 4.07 18.03 0.93
CA THR A 130 4.66 18.85 -0.13
C THR A 130 3.60 19.53 -1.01
N ARG A 131 2.32 19.18 -0.83
CA ARG A 131 1.20 19.56 -1.72
C ARG A 131 1.50 19.29 -3.19
N HIS A 132 2.15 18.16 -3.46
CA HIS A 132 2.67 17.83 -4.79
C HIS A 132 1.89 16.66 -5.39
N ARG A 133 1.32 16.88 -6.58
CA ARG A 133 0.70 15.83 -7.39
C ARG A 133 1.75 15.24 -8.32
N VAL A 134 1.90 13.92 -8.29
CA VAL A 134 2.80 13.18 -9.17
C VAL A 134 1.95 12.30 -10.08
N SER A 135 2.03 12.49 -11.39
CA SER A 135 1.41 11.54 -12.33
C SER A 135 2.20 10.25 -12.37
N VAL A 136 1.51 9.12 -12.41
CA VAL A 136 2.10 7.78 -12.46
C VAL A 136 1.55 7.06 -13.68
N ILE A 137 2.42 6.81 -14.66
CA ILE A 137 2.08 6.03 -15.85
C ILE A 137 2.13 4.55 -15.49
N PHE A 138 1.07 3.82 -15.77
CA PHE A 138 0.97 2.37 -15.56
C PHE A 138 1.62 1.59 -16.71
N SER A 139 2.92 1.83 -16.89
CA SER A 139 3.76 1.12 -17.84
C SER A 139 3.75 -0.39 -17.62
N GLU A 140 4.07 -1.15 -18.66
CA GLU A 140 4.19 -2.61 -18.58
C GLU A 140 5.16 -3.05 -17.47
N THR A 141 6.29 -2.35 -17.31
CA THR A 141 7.25 -2.62 -16.23
C THR A 141 6.63 -2.47 -14.84
N LEU A 142 5.84 -1.42 -14.61
CA LEU A 142 5.17 -1.21 -13.32
C LEU A 142 4.07 -2.25 -13.08
N ARG A 143 3.32 -2.62 -14.12
CA ARG A 143 2.31 -3.69 -14.07
C ARG A 143 2.95 -5.02 -13.70
N GLN A 144 4.02 -5.43 -14.39
CA GLN A 144 4.73 -6.67 -14.09
C GLN A 144 5.33 -6.69 -12.67
N LYS A 145 5.90 -5.56 -12.22
CA LYS A 145 6.38 -5.44 -10.84
C LYS A 145 5.23 -5.59 -9.83
N THR A 146 4.08 -4.99 -10.11
CA THR A 146 2.87 -5.07 -9.27
C THR A 146 2.35 -6.50 -9.19
N LEU A 147 2.22 -7.19 -10.32
CA LEU A 147 1.82 -8.61 -10.38
C LEU A 147 2.79 -9.51 -9.61
N THR A 148 4.10 -9.25 -9.72
CA THR A 148 5.12 -9.96 -8.95
C THR A 148 4.92 -9.75 -7.45
N VAL A 149 4.72 -8.51 -7.01
CA VAL A 149 4.47 -8.19 -5.59
C VAL A 149 3.20 -8.85 -5.08
N ILE A 150 2.12 -8.88 -5.86
CA ILE A 150 0.88 -9.60 -5.52
C ILE A 150 1.18 -11.09 -5.26
N HIS A 151 1.95 -11.74 -6.13
CA HIS A 151 2.34 -13.13 -5.93
C HIS A 151 3.19 -13.33 -4.66
N GLN A 152 4.16 -12.45 -4.42
CA GLN A 152 5.02 -12.56 -3.23
C GLN A 152 4.26 -12.32 -1.92
N VAL A 153 3.35 -11.34 -1.89
CA VAL A 153 2.48 -11.08 -0.74
C VAL A 153 1.59 -12.29 -0.49
N ARG A 154 1.01 -12.88 -1.54
CA ARG A 154 0.22 -14.12 -1.40
C ARG A 154 1.03 -15.23 -0.75
N LYS A 155 2.26 -15.45 -1.22
CA LYS A 155 3.16 -16.47 -0.69
C LYS A 155 3.53 -16.20 0.78
N LEU A 156 3.84 -14.95 1.11
CA LEU A 156 4.14 -14.52 2.47
C LEU A 156 2.97 -14.81 3.41
N LEU A 157 1.77 -14.34 3.05
CA LEU A 157 0.58 -14.45 3.88
C LEU A 157 0.11 -15.91 4.02
N SER A 158 0.19 -16.70 2.95
CA SER A 158 -0.17 -18.13 3.01
C SER A 158 0.86 -18.95 3.78
N GLY A 159 2.12 -18.50 3.82
CA GLY A 159 3.21 -19.17 4.52
C GLY A 159 3.17 -19.02 6.04
N ASN A 160 2.39 -18.06 6.58
CA ASN A 160 2.27 -17.78 8.02
C ASN A 160 3.63 -17.70 8.76
N LYS A 161 4.66 -17.20 8.07
CA LYS A 161 6.01 -17.05 8.62
C LYS A 161 6.46 -15.61 8.47
N THR A 162 6.71 -14.97 9.60
CA THR A 162 7.29 -13.63 9.62
C THR A 162 8.78 -13.70 9.24
N PRO A 163 9.20 -12.98 8.18
CA PRO A 163 10.60 -12.93 7.77
C PRO A 163 11.48 -12.40 8.88
N GLN A 164 12.72 -12.89 8.98
CA GLN A 164 13.70 -12.37 9.93
C GLN A 164 13.97 -10.87 9.68
N PRO A 165 14.29 -10.10 10.73
CA PRO A 165 14.60 -8.68 10.57
C PRO A 165 15.90 -8.50 9.79
N GLU A 166 15.88 -7.60 8.82
CA GLU A 166 17.06 -7.14 8.10
C GLU A 166 17.13 -5.62 8.19
N TYR A 167 18.15 -5.11 8.88
CA TYR A 167 18.30 -3.67 9.06
C TYR A 167 18.79 -3.00 7.77
N SER A 168 18.13 -1.92 7.37
CA SER A 168 18.48 -1.11 6.20
C SER A 168 18.14 0.36 6.43
N LYS A 169 18.59 1.26 5.53
CA LYS A 169 18.35 2.71 5.67
C LYS A 169 16.86 3.08 5.77
N ARG A 170 15.99 2.33 5.08
CA ARG A 170 14.51 2.49 5.14
C ARG A 170 13.93 2.23 6.54
N CYS A 171 14.59 1.43 7.39
CA CYS A 171 14.09 1.17 8.74
C CYS A 171 13.90 2.46 9.54
N LYS A 172 14.74 3.49 9.32
CA LYS A 172 14.62 4.80 9.97
C LYS A 172 13.30 5.53 9.67
N ALA A 173 12.63 5.17 8.58
CA ALA A 173 11.33 5.70 8.18
C ALA A 173 10.19 4.68 8.39
N CYS A 174 10.48 3.51 8.96
CA CYS A 174 9.48 2.47 9.22
C CYS A 174 8.69 2.82 10.49
N SER A 175 7.37 2.88 10.37
CA SER A 175 6.47 3.09 11.53
C SER A 175 6.58 1.98 12.59
N LEU A 176 7.02 0.78 12.19
CA LEU A 176 7.16 -0.35 13.10
C LEU A 176 8.59 -0.55 13.60
N ILE A 177 9.50 0.42 13.47
CA ILE A 177 10.90 0.22 13.92
C ILE A 177 10.98 -0.11 15.42
N GLU A 178 10.16 0.54 16.26
CA GLU A 178 10.19 0.34 17.71
C GLU A 178 9.65 -1.02 18.13
N VAL A 179 8.70 -1.59 17.39
CA VAL A 179 8.19 -2.95 17.61
C VAL A 179 9.11 -4.00 16.98
N CYS A 180 9.64 -3.70 15.79
CA CYS A 180 10.47 -4.62 15.02
C CYS A 180 11.87 -4.79 15.62
N GLN A 181 12.44 -3.75 16.24
CA GLN A 181 13.79 -3.71 16.84
C GLN A 181 14.86 -4.47 16.01
N PRO A 182 15.00 -4.18 14.71
CA PRO A 182 15.82 -5.02 13.82
C PRO A 182 17.30 -5.05 14.24
N GLN A 183 17.83 -3.98 14.83
CA GLN A 183 19.23 -3.94 15.28
C GLN A 183 19.50 -4.81 16.51
N LEU A 184 18.51 -4.97 17.40
CA LEU A 184 18.62 -5.82 18.58
C LEU A 184 18.44 -7.29 18.20
N LEU A 185 17.38 -7.60 17.44
CA LEU A 185 17.06 -8.97 17.04
C LEU A 185 18.11 -9.61 16.12
N VAL A 186 18.74 -8.84 15.22
CA VAL A 186 19.83 -9.36 14.37
C VAL A 186 21.06 -9.77 15.22
N LYS A 187 21.28 -9.10 16.36
CA LYS A 187 22.40 -9.37 17.26
C LYS A 187 22.05 -10.32 18.41
N ASP A 188 20.82 -10.82 18.45
CA ASP A 188 20.34 -11.64 19.55
C ASP A 188 21.03 -13.01 19.57
N LYS A 189 21.89 -13.21 20.57
CA LYS A 189 22.58 -14.48 20.83
C LYS A 189 21.89 -15.30 21.92
N SER A 190 20.77 -14.83 22.47
CA SER A 190 20.07 -15.47 23.60
C SER A 190 19.70 -16.91 23.27
N LYS A 191 19.30 -17.20 22.03
CA LYS A 191 18.99 -18.56 21.60
C LYS A 191 20.19 -19.50 21.69
N LYS A 192 21.39 -19.03 21.29
CA LYS A 192 22.64 -19.79 21.44
C LYS A 192 23.01 -19.97 22.91
N TYR A 193 22.85 -18.91 23.71
CA TYR A 193 23.12 -18.95 25.14
C TYR A 193 22.20 -19.93 25.89
N VAL A 194 20.90 -19.92 25.61
CA VAL A 194 19.93 -20.85 26.20
C VAL A 194 20.23 -22.28 25.79
N MET A 195 20.59 -22.54 24.53
CA MET A 195 21.01 -23.88 24.11
C MET A 195 22.24 -24.36 24.88
N SER A 196 23.24 -23.48 25.10
CA SER A 196 24.43 -23.82 25.88
C SER A 196 24.20 -23.96 27.39
N LEU A 197 23.02 -23.62 27.92
CA LEU A 197 22.68 -23.85 29.32
C LEU A 197 22.16 -25.28 29.59
N PHE A 198 21.81 -26.01 28.53
CA PHE A 198 21.29 -27.38 28.61
C PHE A 198 22.23 -28.42 27.96
N ASP A 199 23.44 -28.00 27.57
CA ASP A 199 24.59 -28.85 27.18
C ASP A 199 25.53 -29.01 28.38
#